data_AF-A0A971H2E9-F1
#
_entry.id   AF-A0A971H2E9-F1
#
_cell.length_a   1.000
_cell.length_b   1.000
_cell.length_c   1.000
_cell.angle_alpha   90.00
_cell.angle_beta   90.00
_cell.angle_gamma   90.00
#
_symmetry.space_group_name_H-M   'P 1'
#
loop_
_entity.id
_entity.type
_entity.pdbx_description
1 polymer ?
#
loop_
_entity_poly.entity_id
_entity_poly.type
_entity_poly.pdbx_seq_one_letter_code
_entity_poly.pdbx_strand_id
1 'polypeptide(L)'
;MNVNSKAYQELLKKRPLNVQARFGNEAMGLVSGRDIIAANKEVDSIVLAANARHPLVIKAVLKAAKKKNAAVLIEIAKSEATYCGSNFDNIPEYALKYSAEMGHGAVFGLHVDHYAIKSQEDVLKGVGHLNEILLNGFTSVAIDASHLEDYDNFVATRSLAGWLPSELGLEVEVGEIKGPGELSTVEEASYYIGGLNAWGIFPDYLAISNGSLHGTYDPAVGQMEGIDLKRTKDISDVIAPYGVAIAQHGISGTPLDKCSTFRKYGIRKGNVATLFQNVYYGIKMDSDTGNAITDGGTYIKESDRGISTELWEKIVAAGDEIGMSRKSGDYKKLNLPFCQMILNEPQPIIDRIVDEMQSWAERFIDAFGAEGSADAVAEVMSRRPDHNASPDRKVVGKRADYTAENAPMKGGNDGKNYDD
;
A
#
# COMPACT_ATOMS: atom_id res chain seq x y z
N MET A 1 11.05 5.85 17.35
CA MET A 1 12.26 6.68 17.58
C MET A 1 12.07 7.73 18.68
N ASN A 2 13.16 8.08 19.39
CA ASN A 2 13.18 9.21 20.34
C ASN A 2 13.25 10.54 19.57
N VAL A 3 12.23 11.39 19.75
CA VAL A 3 12.09 12.67 19.05
C VAL A 3 13.23 13.65 19.34
N ASN A 4 13.87 13.55 20.50
CA ASN A 4 14.99 14.42 20.89
C ASN A 4 16.35 13.90 20.42
N SER A 5 16.41 12.73 19.77
CA SER A 5 17.66 12.19 19.25
C SER A 5 18.18 13.01 18.07
N LYS A 6 19.50 13.09 17.92
CA LYS A 6 20.14 13.75 16.77
C LYS A 6 19.66 13.15 15.45
N ALA A 7 19.53 11.83 15.38
CA ALA A 7 19.06 11.13 14.18
C ALA A 7 17.65 11.58 13.77
N TYR A 8 16.70 11.65 14.71
CA TYR A 8 15.34 12.09 14.42
C TYR A 8 15.29 13.57 14.02
N GLN A 9 16.03 14.43 14.70
CA GLN A 9 16.11 15.86 14.35
C GLN A 9 16.70 16.11 12.96
N GLU A 10 17.69 15.32 12.55
CA GLU A 10 18.23 15.37 11.18
C GLU A 10 17.23 14.82 10.15
N LEU A 11 16.52 13.74 10.47
CA LEU A 11 15.43 13.22 9.64
C LEU A 11 14.37 14.30 9.37
N LEU A 12 13.93 15.04 10.39
CA LEU A 12 12.91 16.09 10.24
C LEU A 12 13.31 17.20 9.26
N LYS A 13 14.60 17.54 9.19
CA LYS A 13 15.15 18.54 8.26
C LYS A 13 15.24 18.05 6.81
N LYS A 14 15.26 16.74 6.61
CA LYS A 14 15.46 16.09 5.31
C LYS A 14 14.20 15.42 4.76
N ARG A 15 13.04 15.69 5.37
CA ARG A 15 11.73 15.29 4.86
C ARG A 15 11.50 15.91 3.46
N PRO A 16 10.66 15.29 2.61
CA PRO A 16 10.31 15.87 1.31
C PRO A 16 9.79 17.32 1.37
N LEU A 17 9.97 18.09 0.29
CA LEU A 17 9.62 19.53 0.27
C LEU A 17 8.13 19.79 0.52
N ASN A 18 7.24 18.99 -0.04
CA ASN A 18 5.81 19.07 0.21
C ASN A 18 5.47 18.88 1.70
N VAL A 19 6.17 17.97 2.38
CA VAL A 19 6.03 17.75 3.82
C VAL A 19 6.58 18.93 4.61
N GLN A 20 7.73 19.48 4.22
CA GLN A 20 8.28 20.67 4.89
C GLN A 20 7.37 21.90 4.72
N ALA A 21 6.78 22.08 3.54
CA ALA A 21 5.90 23.20 3.24
C ALA A 21 4.63 23.19 4.12
N ARG A 22 4.07 22.00 4.37
CA ARG A 22 2.83 21.85 5.14
C ARG A 22 3.06 21.62 6.63
N PHE A 23 4.03 20.81 6.98
CA PHE A 23 4.27 20.28 8.34
C PHE A 23 5.67 20.61 8.86
N GLY A 24 6.31 21.67 8.34
CA GLY A 24 7.67 22.06 8.71
C GLY A 24 7.87 22.32 10.22
N ASN A 25 6.83 22.81 10.89
CA ASN A 25 6.84 23.10 12.33
C ASN A 25 6.47 21.88 13.20
N GLU A 26 6.05 20.78 12.58
CA GLU A 26 5.62 19.57 13.28
C GLU A 26 6.75 18.55 13.35
N ALA A 27 6.91 17.90 14.51
CA ALA A 27 7.89 16.84 14.72
C ALA A 27 7.44 15.47 14.16
N MET A 28 6.57 15.47 13.16
CA MET A 28 6.03 14.29 12.49
C MET A 28 7.07 13.64 11.58
N GLY A 29 7.40 12.36 11.81
CA GLY A 29 8.37 11.57 11.06
C GLY A 29 7.86 11.09 9.68
N LEU A 30 7.20 11.97 8.94
CA LEU A 30 6.71 11.72 7.58
C LEU A 30 7.85 11.88 6.57
N VAL A 31 8.31 10.77 5.99
CA VAL A 31 9.49 10.67 5.12
C VAL A 31 9.13 10.24 3.68
N SER A 32 10.10 10.26 2.77
CA SER A 32 9.90 9.75 1.41
C SER A 32 9.71 8.23 1.42
N GLY A 33 8.82 7.72 0.57
CA GLY A 33 8.77 6.28 0.29
C GLY A 33 10.11 5.71 -0.22
N ARG A 34 10.95 6.54 -0.85
CA ARG A 34 12.30 6.17 -1.30
C ARG A 34 13.27 5.89 -0.15
N ASP A 35 13.11 6.62 0.96
CA ASP A 35 13.94 6.43 2.14
C ASP A 35 13.63 5.11 2.82
N ILE A 36 12.33 4.77 2.85
CA ILE A 36 11.81 3.54 3.42
C ILE A 36 12.34 2.33 2.66
N ILE A 37 12.18 2.28 1.33
CA ILE A 37 12.67 1.16 0.51
C ILE A 37 14.21 1.05 0.53
N ALA A 38 14.93 2.16 0.55
CA ALA A 38 16.38 2.14 0.66
C ALA A 38 16.82 1.49 1.97
N ALA A 39 16.18 1.87 3.09
CA ALA A 39 16.43 1.24 4.38
C ALA A 39 16.03 -0.25 4.38
N ASN A 40 14.86 -0.61 3.86
CA ASN A 40 14.41 -2.01 3.82
C ASN A 40 15.35 -2.93 3.02
N LYS A 41 16.01 -2.40 1.98
CA LYS A 41 17.04 -3.14 1.24
C LYS A 41 18.30 -3.39 2.08
N GLU A 42 18.70 -2.43 2.92
CA GLU A 42 19.90 -2.53 3.75
C GLU A 42 19.72 -3.47 4.95
N VAL A 43 18.54 -3.46 5.58
CA VAL A 43 18.26 -4.31 6.75
C VAL A 43 17.53 -5.62 6.42
N ASP A 44 17.38 -5.94 5.13
CA ASP A 44 16.60 -7.09 4.65
C ASP A 44 15.24 -7.19 5.35
N SER A 45 14.36 -6.22 5.10
CA SER A 45 13.02 -6.16 5.67
C SER A 45 11.94 -5.89 4.62
N ILE A 46 10.67 -6.04 4.98
CA ILE A 46 9.52 -5.60 4.18
C ILE A 46 8.82 -4.46 4.94
N VAL A 47 8.45 -3.38 4.25
CA VAL A 47 7.57 -2.37 4.85
C VAL A 47 6.12 -2.85 4.83
N LEU A 48 5.46 -2.76 5.99
CA LEU A 48 4.00 -2.89 6.07
C LEU A 48 3.37 -1.66 5.41
N ALA A 49 2.60 -1.88 4.35
CA ALA A 49 1.74 -0.89 3.76
C ALA A 49 0.29 -1.19 4.16
N ALA A 50 -0.33 -0.30 4.90
CA ALA A 50 -1.64 -0.50 5.50
C ALA A 50 -2.69 0.39 4.83
N ASN A 51 -3.65 -0.21 4.12
CA ASN A 51 -4.76 0.54 3.54
C ASN A 51 -5.65 1.08 4.66
N ALA A 52 -5.58 2.38 4.88
CA ALA A 52 -6.36 3.05 5.90
C ALA A 52 -7.77 3.35 5.36
N ARG A 53 -8.63 2.33 5.19
CA ARG A 53 -10.04 2.51 4.84
C ARG A 53 -10.85 3.27 5.91
N HIS A 54 -10.31 3.32 7.13
CA HIS A 54 -10.86 4.06 8.26
C HIS A 54 -9.75 4.78 9.03
N PRO A 55 -9.96 5.99 9.56
CA PRO A 55 -8.92 6.76 10.25
C PRO A 55 -8.25 6.03 11.43
N LEU A 56 -8.97 5.15 12.12
CA LEU A 56 -8.42 4.38 13.25
C LEU A 56 -7.29 3.43 12.84
N VAL A 57 -7.23 3.00 11.56
CA VAL A 57 -6.11 2.22 11.03
C VAL A 57 -4.82 3.03 11.12
N ILE A 58 -4.88 4.31 10.76
CA ILE A 58 -3.73 5.23 10.85
C ILE A 58 -3.22 5.30 12.29
N LYS A 59 -4.14 5.49 13.25
CA LYS A 59 -3.79 5.53 14.69
C LYS A 59 -3.10 4.25 15.14
N ALA A 60 -3.68 3.10 14.83
CA ALA A 60 -3.17 1.80 15.24
C ALA A 60 -1.80 1.48 14.63
N VAL A 61 -1.64 1.70 13.32
CA VAL A 61 -0.39 1.42 12.60
C VAL A 61 0.73 2.36 13.04
N LEU A 62 0.45 3.65 13.31
CA LEU A 62 1.45 4.56 13.88
C LEU A 62 1.88 4.15 15.30
N LYS A 63 0.95 3.66 16.15
CA LYS A 63 1.30 3.12 17.48
C LYS A 63 2.24 1.91 17.34
N ALA A 64 1.93 0.99 16.42
CA ALA A 64 2.76 -0.19 16.15
C ALA A 64 4.14 0.20 15.64
N ALA A 65 4.22 1.08 14.64
CA ALA A 65 5.47 1.61 14.08
C ALA A 65 6.35 2.26 15.14
N LYS A 66 5.77 3.08 16.02
CA LYS A 66 6.49 3.70 17.14
C LYS A 66 7.03 2.66 18.12
N LYS A 67 6.19 1.69 18.53
CA LYS A 67 6.54 0.66 19.52
C LYS A 67 7.64 -0.28 19.01
N LYS A 68 7.55 -0.70 17.75
CA LYS A 68 8.51 -1.58 17.08
C LYS A 68 9.70 -0.85 16.45
N ASN A 69 9.78 0.47 16.63
CA ASN A 69 10.76 1.31 15.95
C ASN A 69 10.87 0.98 14.45
N ALA A 70 9.74 0.77 13.80
CA ALA A 70 9.66 0.36 12.40
C ALA A 70 9.18 1.52 11.52
N ALA A 71 9.63 1.54 10.27
CA ALA A 71 9.05 2.38 9.23
C ALA A 71 7.84 1.66 8.60
N VAL A 72 6.77 2.40 8.32
CA VAL A 72 5.53 1.88 7.72
C VAL A 72 5.03 2.77 6.60
N LEU A 73 4.15 2.25 5.74
CA LEU A 73 3.39 3.05 4.78
C LEU A 73 1.91 3.05 5.21
N ILE A 74 1.31 4.24 5.23
CA ILE A 74 -0.15 4.38 5.31
C ILE A 74 -0.61 4.66 3.89
N GLU A 75 -1.53 3.83 3.38
CA GLU A 75 -1.96 3.92 2.00
C GLU A 75 -3.48 3.94 1.85
N ILE A 76 -3.97 4.35 0.68
CA ILE A 76 -5.38 4.21 0.28
C ILE A 76 -5.43 4.14 -1.24
N ALA A 77 -6.26 3.26 -1.78
CA ALA A 77 -6.41 3.16 -3.23
C ALA A 77 -7.23 4.34 -3.78
N LYS A 78 -6.96 4.76 -5.03
CA LYS A 78 -7.76 5.81 -5.71
C LYS A 78 -9.25 5.51 -5.70
N SER A 79 -9.63 4.26 -5.94
CA SER A 79 -11.02 3.83 -5.86
C SER A 79 -11.56 3.89 -4.43
N GLU A 80 -10.82 3.33 -3.47
CA GLU A 80 -11.19 3.29 -2.04
C GLU A 80 -11.42 4.68 -1.44
N ALA A 81 -10.63 5.68 -1.85
CA ALA A 81 -10.77 7.06 -1.39
C ALA A 81 -12.16 7.67 -1.67
N THR A 82 -12.96 7.08 -2.56
CA THR A 82 -14.32 7.56 -2.90
C THR A 82 -15.43 6.98 -2.02
N TYR A 83 -15.18 5.84 -1.36
CA TYR A 83 -16.20 5.10 -0.58
C TYR A 83 -15.74 4.68 0.82
N CYS A 84 -14.53 5.08 1.22
CA CYS A 84 -13.98 4.87 2.55
C CYS A 84 -14.04 6.15 3.39
N GLY A 85 -13.98 6.00 4.72
CA GLY A 85 -13.96 7.12 5.66
C GLY A 85 -12.68 7.96 5.60
N SER A 86 -11.64 7.40 4.98
CA SER A 86 -10.35 8.02 4.74
C SER A 86 -10.12 8.20 3.25
N ASN A 87 -9.47 9.30 2.89
CA ASN A 87 -9.18 9.68 1.51
C ASN A 87 -7.90 10.53 1.45
N PHE A 88 -7.52 10.94 0.25
CA PHE A 88 -6.29 11.72 0.05
C PHE A 88 -6.29 13.07 0.78
N ASP A 89 -7.45 13.66 1.06
CA ASP A 89 -7.56 14.96 1.73
C ASP A 89 -7.35 14.85 3.25
N ASN A 90 -7.94 13.83 3.87
CA ASN A 90 -8.02 13.73 5.33
C ASN A 90 -6.93 12.84 5.96
N ILE A 91 -6.30 11.94 5.20
CA ILE A 91 -5.23 11.06 5.72
C ILE A 91 -4.06 11.85 6.32
N PRO A 92 -3.52 12.90 5.67
CA PRO A 92 -2.42 13.69 6.23
C PRO A 92 -2.78 14.34 7.57
N GLU A 93 -4.01 14.84 7.70
CA GLU A 93 -4.50 15.47 8.93
C GLU A 93 -4.68 14.46 10.07
N TYR A 94 -5.24 13.29 9.77
CA TYR A 94 -5.33 12.21 10.76
C TYR A 94 -3.95 11.68 11.16
N ALA A 95 -3.02 11.57 10.22
CA ALA A 95 -1.65 11.16 10.49
C ALA A 95 -0.96 12.16 11.44
N LEU A 96 -1.11 13.47 11.18
CA LEU A 96 -0.62 14.52 12.07
C LEU A 96 -1.25 14.41 13.47
N LYS A 97 -2.59 14.38 13.54
CA LYS A 97 -3.34 14.27 14.80
C LYS A 97 -2.85 13.08 15.63
N TYR A 98 -2.85 11.88 15.06
CA TYR A 98 -2.50 10.67 15.79
C TYR A 98 -1.01 10.59 16.10
N SER A 99 -0.15 11.09 15.21
CA SER A 99 1.28 11.25 15.52
C SER A 99 1.45 12.17 16.73
N ALA A 100 0.75 13.31 16.80
CA ALA A 100 0.86 14.26 17.91
C ALA A 100 0.29 13.70 19.22
N GLU A 101 -0.86 13.01 19.19
CA GLU A 101 -1.48 12.35 20.36
C GLU A 101 -0.51 11.41 21.08
N MET A 102 0.37 10.73 20.34
CA MET A 102 1.38 9.84 20.92
C MET A 102 2.74 10.51 21.18
N GLY A 103 2.86 11.83 21.01
CA GLY A 103 4.11 12.58 21.19
C GLY A 103 5.14 12.38 20.07
N HIS A 104 4.68 12.12 18.85
CA HIS A 104 5.45 11.81 17.64
C HIS A 104 6.41 10.62 17.79
N GLY A 105 7.36 10.46 16.86
CA GLY A 105 8.38 9.41 16.91
C GLY A 105 8.08 8.14 16.11
N ALA A 106 6.90 8.05 15.48
CA ALA A 106 6.65 7.10 14.40
C ALA A 106 7.32 7.60 13.11
N VAL A 107 7.91 6.70 12.33
CA VAL A 107 8.48 6.99 11.00
C VAL A 107 7.60 6.33 9.96
N PHE A 108 7.11 7.09 8.99
CA PHE A 108 6.17 6.57 8.01
C PHE A 108 6.17 7.37 6.70
N GLY A 109 5.64 6.76 5.65
CA GLY A 109 5.29 7.44 4.40
C GLY A 109 3.78 7.41 4.17
N LEU A 110 3.30 8.33 3.34
CA LEU A 110 1.91 8.33 2.85
C LEU A 110 1.93 7.92 1.38
N HIS A 111 1.26 6.82 1.04
CA HIS A 111 1.32 6.19 -0.27
C HIS A 111 -0.04 6.23 -0.97
N VAL A 112 -0.07 6.72 -2.20
CA VAL A 112 -1.23 6.59 -3.09
C VAL A 112 -1.20 5.18 -3.66
N ASP A 113 -2.12 4.32 -3.22
CA ASP A 113 -2.23 2.95 -3.72
C ASP A 113 -3.06 2.93 -5.01
N HIS A 114 -2.79 1.99 -5.93
CA HIS A 114 -3.47 1.81 -7.22
C HIS A 114 -4.03 3.11 -7.84
N TYR A 115 -3.17 4.05 -8.25
CA TYR A 115 -3.62 5.20 -9.02
C TYR A 115 -3.95 4.75 -10.45
N ALA A 116 -5.15 4.20 -10.61
CA ALA A 116 -5.57 3.56 -11.85
C ALA A 116 -5.60 4.53 -13.04
N ILE A 117 -4.98 4.09 -14.13
CA ILE A 117 -4.93 4.73 -15.45
C ILE A 117 -5.47 3.72 -16.47
N LYS A 118 -6.66 3.99 -17.01
CA LYS A 118 -7.33 3.12 -17.99
C LYS A 118 -7.34 3.73 -19.40
N SER A 119 -6.81 4.94 -19.56
CA SER A 119 -6.83 5.68 -20.82
C SER A 119 -5.83 6.84 -20.83
N GLN A 120 -5.58 7.40 -22.02
CA GLN A 120 -4.81 8.65 -22.16
C GLN A 120 -5.50 9.84 -21.45
N GLU A 121 -6.83 9.84 -21.35
CA GLU A 121 -7.56 10.87 -20.61
C GLU A 121 -7.23 10.80 -19.11
N ASP A 122 -7.09 9.60 -18.54
CA ASP A 122 -6.69 9.42 -17.14
C ASP A 122 -5.27 9.89 -16.87
N VAL A 123 -4.35 9.74 -17.84
CA VAL A 123 -2.99 10.32 -17.74
C VAL A 123 -3.07 11.83 -17.59
N LEU A 124 -3.87 12.50 -18.44
CA LEU A 124 -4.02 13.96 -18.40
C LEU A 124 -4.68 14.44 -17.11
N LYS A 125 -5.72 13.73 -16.63
CA LYS A 125 -6.34 14.01 -15.31
C LYS A 125 -5.36 13.77 -14.16
N GLY A 126 -4.51 12.74 -14.29
CA GLY A 126 -3.48 12.37 -13.33
C GLY A 126 -2.52 13.50 -13.01
N VAL A 127 -2.16 14.32 -14.00
CA VAL A 127 -1.28 15.48 -13.80
C VAL A 127 -1.83 16.43 -12.72
N GLY A 128 -3.08 16.88 -12.85
CA GLY A 128 -3.68 17.79 -11.88
C GLY A 128 -3.93 17.12 -10.53
N HIS A 129 -4.58 15.96 -10.54
CA HIS A 129 -5.03 15.31 -9.32
C HIS A 129 -3.87 14.77 -8.45
N LEU A 130 -2.84 14.15 -9.04
CA LEU A 130 -1.67 13.73 -8.26
C LEU A 130 -0.93 14.94 -7.69
N ASN A 131 -0.89 16.08 -8.39
CA ASN A 131 -0.30 17.29 -7.82
C ASN A 131 -0.98 17.68 -6.51
N GLU A 132 -2.31 17.72 -6.51
CA GLU A 132 -3.11 18.08 -5.33
C GLU A 132 -2.85 17.11 -4.18
N ILE A 133 -2.86 15.80 -4.46
CA ILE A 133 -2.58 14.75 -3.48
C ILE A 133 -1.16 14.89 -2.89
N LEU A 134 -0.16 15.11 -3.74
CA LEU A 134 1.23 15.30 -3.31
C LEU A 134 1.40 16.58 -2.49
N LEU A 135 0.80 17.69 -2.91
CA LEU A 135 0.76 18.93 -2.13
C LEU A 135 0.02 18.75 -0.80
N ASN A 136 -0.89 17.79 -0.70
CA ASN A 136 -1.57 17.46 0.55
C ASN A 136 -0.68 16.71 1.56
N GLY A 137 0.49 16.23 1.13
CA GLY A 137 1.51 15.62 1.99
C GLY A 137 1.83 14.16 1.66
N PHE A 138 1.29 13.60 0.58
CA PHE A 138 1.66 12.26 0.14
C PHE A 138 3.12 12.18 -0.32
N THR A 139 3.80 11.11 0.04
CA THR A 139 5.26 10.95 -0.16
C THR A 139 5.64 9.75 -1.02
N SER A 140 4.65 9.06 -1.57
CA SER A 140 4.82 7.96 -2.51
C SER A 140 3.54 7.72 -3.34
N VAL A 141 3.68 7.21 -4.57
CA VAL A 141 2.57 6.92 -5.49
C VAL A 141 2.80 5.60 -6.22
N ALA A 142 1.77 4.76 -6.30
CA ALA A 142 1.65 3.66 -7.24
C ALA A 142 0.89 4.10 -8.49
N ILE A 143 1.57 4.17 -9.64
CA ILE A 143 0.91 4.37 -10.93
C ILE A 143 0.54 3.01 -11.48
N ASP A 144 -0.76 2.76 -11.57
CA ASP A 144 -1.28 1.50 -12.05
C ASP A 144 -1.96 1.70 -13.41
N ALA A 145 -1.19 1.40 -14.45
CA ALA A 145 -1.69 1.34 -15.82
C ALA A 145 -1.73 -0.11 -16.33
N SER A 146 -1.77 -1.08 -15.43
CA SER A 146 -1.62 -2.51 -15.73
C SER A 146 -2.84 -3.13 -16.44
N HIS A 147 -3.97 -2.41 -16.47
CA HIS A 147 -5.14 -2.71 -17.30
C HIS A 147 -4.99 -2.31 -18.77
N LEU A 148 -3.88 -1.67 -19.16
CA LEU A 148 -3.57 -1.37 -20.55
C LEU A 148 -2.68 -2.46 -21.16
N GLU A 149 -2.61 -2.51 -22.49
CA GLU A 149 -1.60 -3.32 -23.17
C GLU A 149 -0.18 -2.88 -22.78
N ASP A 150 0.79 -3.80 -22.80
CA ASP A 150 2.13 -3.57 -22.24
C ASP A 150 2.82 -2.29 -22.74
N TYR A 151 2.68 -1.97 -24.03
CA TYR A 151 3.25 -0.74 -24.58
C TYR A 151 2.52 0.51 -24.05
N ASP A 152 1.20 0.48 -23.96
CA ASP A 152 0.39 1.61 -23.50
C ASP A 152 0.54 1.81 -21.98
N ASN A 153 0.64 0.73 -21.20
CA ASN A 153 1.02 0.77 -19.79
C ASN A 153 2.37 1.48 -19.64
N PHE A 154 3.39 1.03 -20.38
CA PHE A 154 4.71 1.65 -20.38
C PHE A 154 4.66 3.15 -20.73
N VAL A 155 3.96 3.51 -21.81
CA VAL A 155 3.85 4.91 -22.27
C VAL A 155 3.12 5.78 -21.25
N ALA A 156 1.99 5.31 -20.72
CA ALA A 156 1.20 6.03 -19.72
C ALA A 156 2.00 6.25 -18.43
N THR A 157 2.59 5.20 -17.88
CA THR A 157 3.41 5.27 -16.67
C THR A 157 4.62 6.16 -16.87
N ARG A 158 5.38 5.99 -17.96
CA ARG A 158 6.53 6.86 -18.28
C ARG A 158 6.13 8.34 -18.32
N SER A 159 5.01 8.64 -18.98
CA SER A 159 4.56 10.02 -19.19
C SER A 159 4.15 10.69 -17.89
N LEU A 160 3.40 9.98 -17.04
CA LEU A 160 2.95 10.51 -15.77
C LEU A 160 4.07 10.54 -14.72
N ALA A 161 4.85 9.45 -14.58
CA ALA A 161 5.97 9.40 -13.65
C ALA A 161 7.06 10.42 -13.97
N GLY A 162 7.32 10.70 -15.25
CA GLY A 162 8.29 11.73 -15.67
C GLY A 162 7.87 13.17 -15.32
N TRP A 163 6.61 13.38 -14.96
CA TRP A 163 6.09 14.66 -14.50
C TRP A 163 6.12 14.80 -12.96
N LEU A 164 6.12 13.69 -12.22
CA LEU A 164 6.12 13.71 -10.75
C LEU A 164 7.50 14.03 -10.16
N PRO A 165 7.57 14.62 -8.95
CA PRO A 165 8.83 14.87 -8.25
C PRO A 165 9.60 13.56 -7.98
N SER A 166 10.82 13.48 -8.50
CA SER A 166 11.63 12.26 -8.45
C SER A 166 12.06 11.84 -7.04
N GLU A 167 12.01 12.74 -6.06
CA GLU A 167 12.38 12.47 -4.66
C GLU A 167 11.32 11.68 -3.89
N LEU A 168 10.12 11.52 -4.44
CA LEU A 168 9.03 10.74 -3.83
C LEU A 168 9.07 9.28 -4.30
N GLY A 169 8.54 8.37 -3.47
CA GLY A 169 8.53 6.93 -3.79
C GLY A 169 7.65 6.62 -4.99
N LEU A 170 8.13 5.81 -5.92
CA LEU A 170 7.38 5.40 -7.11
C LEU A 170 7.18 3.88 -7.14
N GLU A 171 5.93 3.46 -7.19
CA GLU A 171 5.52 2.08 -7.46
C GLU A 171 4.82 2.04 -8.82
N VAL A 172 4.98 0.93 -9.54
CA VAL A 172 4.39 0.70 -10.86
C VAL A 172 3.90 -0.74 -10.96
N GLU A 173 3.02 -1.03 -11.91
CA GLU A 173 2.36 -2.34 -11.97
C GLU A 173 2.29 -2.94 -13.38
N VAL A 174 2.33 -4.28 -13.46
CA VAL A 174 2.16 -5.04 -14.70
C VAL A 174 1.36 -6.33 -14.48
N GLY A 175 0.48 -6.66 -15.42
CA GLY A 175 -0.14 -7.99 -15.56
C GLY A 175 -1.66 -8.06 -15.40
N GLU A 176 -2.33 -7.00 -14.94
CA GLU A 176 -3.78 -7.07 -14.65
C GLU A 176 -4.68 -7.16 -15.90
N ILE A 177 -4.23 -6.66 -17.06
CA ILE A 177 -4.95 -6.73 -18.35
C ILE A 177 -5.41 -8.15 -18.73
N LYS A 178 -4.74 -9.20 -18.23
CA LYS A 178 -5.06 -10.59 -18.55
C LYS A 178 -6.26 -11.14 -17.78
N GLY A 179 -6.71 -10.42 -16.75
CA GLY A 179 -7.83 -10.81 -15.90
C GLY A 179 -7.44 -11.76 -14.75
N PRO A 180 -8.44 -12.15 -13.93
CA PRO A 180 -8.20 -12.89 -12.70
C PRO A 180 -7.51 -14.25 -12.93
N GLY A 181 -6.45 -14.52 -12.17
CA GLY A 181 -5.75 -15.81 -12.16
C GLY A 181 -4.59 -15.93 -13.15
N GLU A 182 -4.42 -14.97 -14.05
CA GLU A 182 -3.27 -14.92 -14.97
C GLU A 182 -2.07 -14.24 -14.32
N LEU A 183 -0.89 -14.87 -14.43
CA LEU A 183 0.33 -14.40 -13.77
C LEU A 183 1.16 -13.50 -14.69
N SER A 184 1.71 -12.42 -14.13
CA SER A 184 2.72 -11.59 -14.80
C SER A 184 3.93 -12.44 -15.18
N THR A 185 4.52 -12.19 -16.32
CA THR A 185 5.67 -12.93 -16.85
C THR A 185 6.99 -12.20 -16.61
N VAL A 186 8.10 -12.94 -16.69
CA VAL A 186 9.45 -12.38 -16.64
C VAL A 186 9.69 -11.42 -17.80
N GLU A 187 9.16 -11.73 -18.98
CA GLU A 187 9.30 -10.92 -20.19
C GLU A 187 8.60 -9.56 -20.05
N GLU A 188 7.36 -9.56 -19.56
CA GLU A 188 6.60 -8.34 -19.23
C GLU A 188 7.33 -7.44 -18.25
N ALA A 189 7.76 -7.99 -17.12
CA ALA A 189 8.47 -7.21 -16.10
C ALA A 189 9.80 -6.65 -16.62
N SER A 190 10.56 -7.46 -17.38
CA SER A 190 11.84 -7.05 -17.96
C SER A 190 11.66 -5.96 -19.02
N TYR A 191 10.67 -6.10 -19.91
CA TYR A 191 10.34 -5.09 -20.90
C TYR A 191 9.94 -3.78 -20.22
N TYR A 192 9.05 -3.85 -19.24
CA TYR A 192 8.47 -2.70 -18.58
C TYR A 192 9.49 -1.90 -17.77
N ILE A 193 10.20 -2.55 -16.84
CA ILE A 193 11.19 -1.88 -15.99
C ILE A 193 12.40 -1.41 -16.81
N GLY A 194 12.85 -2.22 -17.77
CA GLY A 194 13.91 -1.82 -18.70
C GLY A 194 13.53 -0.58 -19.52
N GLY A 195 12.28 -0.50 -19.99
CA GLY A 195 11.76 0.63 -20.73
C GLY A 195 11.70 1.90 -19.89
N LEU A 196 11.16 1.82 -18.67
CA LEU A 196 11.13 2.95 -17.75
C LEU A 196 12.55 3.46 -17.46
N ASN A 197 13.50 2.55 -17.20
CA ASN A 197 14.89 2.89 -16.99
C ASN A 197 15.53 3.57 -18.21
N ALA A 198 15.28 3.11 -19.44
CA ALA A 198 15.79 3.71 -20.68
C ALA A 198 15.32 5.17 -20.90
N TRP A 199 14.25 5.57 -20.22
CA TRP A 199 13.72 6.92 -20.22
C TRP A 199 14.08 7.74 -18.98
N GLY A 200 14.93 7.20 -18.08
CA GLY A 200 15.35 7.87 -16.86
C GLY A 200 14.28 7.86 -15.76
N ILE A 201 13.31 6.96 -15.84
CA ILE A 201 12.30 6.74 -14.79
C ILE A 201 12.78 5.58 -13.92
N PHE A 202 12.80 5.80 -12.61
CA PHE A 202 13.37 4.86 -11.64
C PHE A 202 12.33 4.48 -10.57
N PRO A 203 11.44 3.51 -10.86
CA PRO A 203 10.54 2.94 -9.87
C PRO A 203 11.30 2.30 -8.72
N ASP A 204 10.73 2.32 -7.53
CA ASP A 204 11.24 1.63 -6.35
C ASP A 204 10.65 0.23 -6.22
N TYR A 205 9.37 0.12 -6.57
CA TYR A 205 8.58 -1.09 -6.49
C TYR A 205 7.95 -1.46 -7.83
N LEU A 206 7.83 -2.76 -8.07
CA LEU A 206 6.97 -3.35 -9.11
C LEU A 206 5.92 -4.23 -8.43
N ALA A 207 4.66 -3.90 -8.61
CA ALA A 207 3.53 -4.79 -8.33
C ALA A 207 3.31 -5.74 -9.52
N ILE A 208 2.92 -6.98 -9.21
CA ILE A 208 2.70 -8.04 -10.20
C ILE A 208 1.47 -8.86 -9.83
N SER A 209 0.79 -9.40 -10.84
CA SER A 209 -0.14 -10.50 -10.63
C SER A 209 0.65 -11.80 -10.40
N ASN A 210 0.59 -12.33 -9.19
CA ASN A 210 1.26 -13.58 -8.82
C ASN A 210 0.35 -14.60 -8.13
N GLY A 211 -0.97 -14.44 -8.24
CA GLY A 211 -1.96 -15.36 -7.66
C GLY A 211 -2.48 -14.95 -6.27
N SER A 212 -2.07 -13.79 -5.74
CA SER A 212 -2.77 -13.15 -4.62
C SER A 212 -4.20 -12.77 -4.99
N LEU A 213 -5.08 -12.69 -3.98
CA LEU A 213 -6.45 -12.19 -4.13
C LEU A 213 -6.65 -10.93 -3.29
N HIS A 214 -7.47 -10.00 -3.79
CA HIS A 214 -7.93 -8.85 -3.02
C HIS A 214 -9.18 -9.23 -2.22
N GLY A 215 -9.04 -9.43 -0.91
CA GLY A 215 -10.19 -9.74 -0.06
C GLY A 215 -9.90 -10.81 0.98
N THR A 216 -10.93 -11.61 1.26
CA THR A 216 -10.92 -12.79 2.12
C THR A 216 -10.92 -14.01 1.21
N TYR A 217 -10.10 -15.02 1.51
CA TYR A 217 -10.18 -16.31 0.84
C TYR A 217 -11.45 -17.06 1.29
N ASP A 218 -12.26 -17.55 0.34
CA ASP A 218 -13.43 -18.39 0.60
C ASP A 218 -13.22 -19.83 0.08
N PRO A 219 -12.72 -20.75 0.93
CA PRO A 219 -12.53 -22.14 0.56
C PRO A 219 -13.81 -22.85 0.12
N ALA A 220 -14.99 -22.39 0.55
CA ALA A 220 -16.27 -23.02 0.18
C ALA A 220 -16.60 -22.82 -1.31
N VAL A 221 -16.01 -21.81 -1.96
CA VAL A 221 -16.10 -21.60 -3.42
C VAL A 221 -14.77 -21.88 -4.14
N GLY A 222 -13.83 -22.57 -3.47
CA GLY A 222 -12.55 -22.98 -4.04
C GLY A 222 -11.48 -21.90 -4.06
N GLN A 223 -11.68 -20.76 -3.39
CA GLN A 223 -10.65 -19.73 -3.26
C GLN A 223 -9.69 -20.08 -2.13
N MET A 224 -8.41 -20.18 -2.46
CA MET A 224 -7.33 -20.43 -1.52
C MET A 224 -6.17 -19.48 -1.78
N GLU A 225 -5.29 -19.36 -0.79
CA GLU A 225 -4.04 -18.63 -0.91
C GLU A 225 -3.19 -19.23 -2.05
N GLY A 226 -2.86 -18.39 -3.04
CA GLY A 226 -2.31 -18.82 -4.32
C GLY A 226 -1.02 -18.11 -4.75
N ILE A 227 -0.35 -17.37 -3.85
CA ILE A 227 0.85 -16.60 -4.18
C ILE A 227 1.97 -17.52 -4.67
N ASP A 228 2.34 -17.37 -5.94
CA ASP A 228 3.43 -18.06 -6.61
C ASP A 228 4.77 -17.37 -6.31
N LEU A 229 5.40 -17.81 -5.22
CA LEU A 229 6.70 -17.31 -4.79
C LEU A 229 7.83 -17.65 -5.78
N LYS A 230 7.71 -18.74 -6.56
CA LYS A 230 8.72 -19.07 -7.56
C LYS A 230 8.66 -18.04 -8.70
N ARG A 231 7.46 -17.78 -9.26
CA ARG A 231 7.27 -16.72 -10.27
C ARG A 231 7.73 -15.36 -9.76
N THR A 232 7.41 -15.05 -8.51
CA THR A 232 7.83 -13.81 -7.84
C THR A 232 9.35 -13.67 -7.82
N LYS A 233 10.10 -14.74 -7.47
CA LYS A 233 11.57 -14.72 -7.52
C LYS A 233 12.11 -14.55 -8.93
N ASP A 234 11.57 -15.30 -9.88
CA ASP A 234 12.00 -15.27 -11.28
C ASP A 234 11.88 -13.82 -11.84
N ILE A 235 10.81 -13.11 -11.49
CA ILE A 235 10.62 -11.70 -11.85
C ILE A 235 11.55 -10.77 -11.03
N SER A 236 11.65 -10.98 -9.72
CA SER A 236 12.53 -10.17 -8.87
C SER A 236 13.98 -10.18 -9.38
N ASP A 237 14.47 -11.31 -9.87
CA ASP A 237 15.85 -11.45 -10.32
C ASP A 237 16.16 -10.61 -11.56
N VAL A 238 15.20 -10.48 -12.48
CA VAL A 238 15.41 -9.68 -13.71
C VAL A 238 15.26 -8.18 -13.47
N ILE A 239 14.49 -7.75 -12.46
CA ILE A 239 14.30 -6.33 -12.14
C ILE A 239 15.32 -5.79 -11.12
N ALA A 240 15.94 -6.67 -10.32
CA ALA A 240 16.91 -6.29 -9.29
C ALA A 240 18.09 -5.44 -9.80
N PRO A 241 18.67 -5.68 -11.01
CA PRO A 241 19.73 -4.82 -11.56
C PRO A 241 19.32 -3.35 -11.77
N TYR A 242 18.02 -3.07 -11.87
CA TYR A 242 17.47 -1.71 -11.96
C TYR A 242 17.21 -1.06 -10.59
N GLY A 243 17.54 -1.77 -9.51
CA GLY A 243 17.27 -1.34 -8.14
C GLY A 243 15.79 -1.37 -7.77
N VAL A 244 14.96 -2.14 -8.46
CA VAL A 244 13.52 -2.30 -8.18
C VAL A 244 13.30 -3.53 -7.30
N ALA A 245 12.32 -3.47 -6.40
CA ALA A 245 11.89 -4.61 -5.57
C ALA A 245 10.41 -4.94 -5.82
N ILE A 246 9.95 -6.11 -5.39
CA ILE A 246 8.53 -6.47 -5.53
C ILE A 246 7.70 -5.80 -4.42
N ALA A 247 6.57 -5.21 -4.81
CA ALA A 247 5.46 -4.92 -3.91
C ALA A 247 4.46 -6.07 -3.99
N GLN A 248 4.18 -6.71 -2.85
CA GLN A 248 3.20 -7.77 -2.76
C GLN A 248 1.86 -7.16 -2.36
N HIS A 249 0.93 -7.15 -3.30
CA HIS A 249 -0.47 -6.83 -3.03
C HIS A 249 -1.21 -8.04 -2.48
N GLY A 250 -2.38 -7.81 -1.86
CA GLY A 250 -3.26 -8.90 -1.42
C GLY A 250 -2.66 -9.85 -0.36
N ILE A 251 -2.11 -9.32 0.74
CA ILE A 251 -1.54 -10.16 1.82
C ILE A 251 -2.60 -10.62 2.85
N SER A 252 -3.72 -9.92 2.95
CA SER A 252 -4.78 -10.29 3.92
C SER A 252 -5.22 -11.75 3.72
N GLY A 253 -5.27 -12.54 4.80
CA GLY A 253 -5.59 -13.96 4.74
C GLY A 253 -4.42 -14.88 4.36
N THR A 254 -3.21 -14.33 4.13
CA THR A 254 -1.99 -15.13 3.96
C THR A 254 -1.39 -15.48 5.33
N PRO A 255 -1.01 -16.74 5.59
CA PRO A 255 -0.35 -17.12 6.85
C PRO A 255 0.91 -16.29 7.13
N LEU A 256 1.04 -15.78 8.36
CA LEU A 256 2.20 -14.96 8.75
C LEU A 256 3.55 -15.70 8.59
N ASP A 257 3.57 -17.01 8.81
CA ASP A 257 4.76 -17.83 8.57
C ASP A 257 5.20 -17.80 7.11
N LYS A 258 4.25 -17.84 6.16
CA LYS A 258 4.55 -17.67 4.73
C LYS A 258 5.03 -16.25 4.45
N CYS A 259 4.33 -15.23 4.96
CA CYS A 259 4.72 -13.83 4.86
C CYS A 259 6.16 -13.58 5.35
N SER A 260 6.60 -14.30 6.39
CA SER A 260 7.97 -14.19 6.92
C SER A 260 9.06 -14.62 5.93
N THR A 261 8.70 -15.42 4.93
CA THR A 261 9.62 -15.91 3.90
C THR A 261 9.74 -14.98 2.70
N PHE A 262 8.81 -14.03 2.53
CA PHE A 262 8.68 -13.16 1.34
C PHE A 262 9.96 -12.42 0.97
N ARG A 263 10.79 -12.07 1.96
CA ARG A 263 12.08 -11.40 1.73
C ARG A 263 13.02 -12.17 0.83
N LYS A 264 12.99 -13.51 0.91
CA LYS A 264 13.80 -14.43 0.08
C LYS A 264 13.41 -14.38 -1.40
N TYR A 265 12.23 -13.83 -1.68
CA TYR A 265 11.62 -13.76 -3.01
C TYR A 265 11.65 -12.34 -3.60
N GLY A 266 12.41 -11.42 -2.97
CA GLY A 266 12.60 -10.06 -3.48
C GLY A 266 11.48 -9.06 -3.15
N ILE A 267 10.52 -9.49 -2.33
CA ILE A 267 9.45 -8.63 -1.83
C ILE A 267 10.03 -7.67 -0.78
N ARG A 268 9.66 -6.38 -0.87
CA ARG A 268 10.07 -5.33 0.07
C ARG A 268 8.94 -4.40 0.51
N LYS A 269 7.75 -4.48 -0.08
CA LYS A 269 6.50 -3.85 0.39
C LYS A 269 5.40 -4.89 0.45
N GLY A 270 4.57 -4.84 1.49
CA GLY A 270 3.44 -5.75 1.64
C GLY A 270 2.15 -5.03 2.02
N ASN A 271 1.13 -5.09 1.16
CA ASN A 271 -0.13 -4.37 1.33
C ASN A 271 -1.14 -5.19 2.15
N VAL A 272 -1.69 -4.59 3.20
CA VAL A 272 -2.69 -5.20 4.10
C VAL A 272 -3.88 -4.26 4.24
N ALA A 273 -5.05 -4.71 3.78
CA ALA A 273 -6.28 -3.90 3.76
C ALA A 273 -7.44 -4.58 4.50
N THR A 274 -7.96 -5.66 3.92
CA THR A 274 -9.17 -6.36 4.38
C THR A 274 -9.08 -6.82 5.83
N LEU A 275 -7.89 -7.22 6.28
CA LEU A 275 -7.65 -7.59 7.67
C LEU A 275 -8.03 -6.46 8.66
N PHE A 276 -7.57 -5.23 8.44
CA PHE A 276 -7.90 -4.13 9.35
C PHE A 276 -9.39 -3.80 9.36
N GLN A 277 -10.06 -3.97 8.21
CA GLN A 277 -11.51 -3.85 8.11
C GLN A 277 -12.25 -4.89 8.95
N ASN A 278 -11.83 -6.15 8.84
CA ASN A 278 -12.40 -7.23 9.63
C ASN A 278 -12.22 -6.98 11.13
N VAL A 279 -11.06 -6.45 11.55
CA VAL A 279 -10.79 -6.08 12.95
C VAL A 279 -11.76 -5.02 13.45
N TYR A 280 -11.90 -3.87 12.78
CA TYR A 280 -12.78 -2.82 13.31
C TYR A 280 -14.26 -3.19 13.21
N TYR A 281 -14.66 -4.05 12.29
CA TYR A 281 -16.00 -4.65 12.31
C TYR A 281 -16.19 -5.72 13.39
N GLY A 282 -15.10 -6.25 13.97
CA GLY A 282 -15.16 -7.29 15.00
C GLY A 282 -15.55 -8.65 14.41
N ILE A 283 -15.19 -8.88 13.16
CA ILE A 283 -15.40 -10.15 12.48
C ILE A 283 -14.43 -11.17 13.06
N LYS A 284 -14.96 -12.36 13.34
CA LYS A 284 -14.15 -13.51 13.74
C LYS A 284 -13.16 -13.82 12.63
N MET A 285 -11.89 -13.91 12.98
CA MET A 285 -10.83 -14.22 12.03
C MET A 285 -10.08 -15.45 12.49
N ASP A 286 -9.53 -16.17 11.53
CA ASP A 286 -8.51 -17.18 11.77
C ASP A 286 -7.27 -16.54 12.40
N SER A 287 -6.74 -17.16 13.46
CA SER A 287 -5.67 -16.55 14.27
C SER A 287 -4.36 -16.44 13.51
N ASP A 288 -4.10 -17.32 12.56
CA ASP A 288 -2.79 -17.49 11.91
C ASP A 288 -2.69 -16.66 10.62
N THR A 289 -3.84 -16.48 9.96
CA THR A 289 -3.96 -15.80 8.66
C THR A 289 -4.67 -14.45 8.74
N GLY A 290 -5.50 -14.23 9.76
CA GLY A 290 -6.41 -13.08 9.82
C GLY A 290 -7.51 -13.11 8.75
N ASN A 291 -7.74 -14.27 8.12
CA ASN A 291 -8.83 -14.45 7.17
C ASN A 291 -10.17 -14.46 7.92
N ALA A 292 -11.19 -13.77 7.40
CA ALA A 292 -12.51 -13.76 8.03
C ALA A 292 -13.15 -15.15 8.00
N ILE A 293 -13.77 -15.54 9.12
CA ILE A 293 -14.54 -16.77 9.25
C ILE A 293 -16.00 -16.48 8.95
N THR A 294 -16.61 -17.34 8.14
CA THR A 294 -18.03 -17.27 7.78
C THR A 294 -18.76 -18.54 8.25
N ASP A 295 -20.03 -18.39 8.59
CA ASP A 295 -20.96 -19.50 8.85
C ASP A 295 -22.29 -19.21 8.14
N GLY A 296 -22.89 -20.23 7.54
CA GLY A 296 -24.14 -20.09 6.78
C GLY A 296 -24.11 -19.02 5.67
N GLY A 297 -22.92 -18.68 5.14
CA GLY A 297 -22.76 -17.63 4.14
C GLY A 297 -22.73 -16.19 4.68
N THR A 298 -22.51 -15.99 5.99
CA THR A 298 -22.44 -14.68 6.65
C THR A 298 -21.16 -14.56 7.47
N TYR A 299 -20.57 -13.37 7.57
CA TYR A 299 -19.48 -13.10 8.51
C TYR A 299 -19.93 -13.35 9.96
N ILE A 300 -19.07 -13.99 10.76
CA ILE A 300 -19.34 -14.19 12.18
C ILE A 300 -18.86 -12.94 12.94
N LYS A 301 -19.77 -12.22 13.60
CA LYS A 301 -19.44 -11.12 14.51
C LYS A 301 -19.15 -11.66 15.91
N GLU A 302 -18.07 -11.18 16.53
CA GLU A 302 -17.79 -11.41 17.95
C GLU A 302 -18.17 -10.15 18.75
N SER A 303 -19.05 -10.28 19.75
CA SER A 303 -19.64 -9.13 20.44
C SER A 303 -18.61 -8.34 21.28
N ASP A 304 -17.55 -8.99 21.72
CA ASP A 304 -16.47 -8.43 22.52
C ASP A 304 -15.33 -7.82 21.68
N ARG A 305 -15.36 -7.93 20.35
CA ARG A 305 -14.36 -7.37 19.42
C ARG A 305 -14.93 -6.30 18.49
N GLY A 306 -14.08 -5.45 17.92
CA GLY A 306 -14.47 -4.44 16.93
C GLY A 306 -15.48 -3.41 17.44
N ILE A 307 -16.37 -2.93 16.56
CA ILE A 307 -17.51 -2.07 16.91
C ILE A 307 -18.57 -2.78 17.77
N SER A 308 -19.48 -2.00 18.36
CA SER A 308 -20.64 -2.51 19.09
C SER A 308 -21.50 -3.43 18.20
N THR A 309 -22.21 -4.37 18.83
CA THR A 309 -23.15 -5.23 18.10
C THR A 309 -24.25 -4.39 17.47
N GLU A 310 -24.72 -3.37 18.18
CA GLU A 310 -25.75 -2.45 17.72
C GLU A 310 -25.33 -1.68 16.46
N LEU A 311 -24.06 -1.24 16.38
CA LEU A 311 -23.56 -0.59 15.18
C LEU A 311 -23.36 -1.59 14.04
N TRP A 312 -22.87 -2.80 14.33
CA TRP A 312 -22.75 -3.86 13.33
C TRP A 312 -24.10 -4.23 12.70
N GLU A 313 -25.15 -4.37 13.50
CA GLU A 313 -26.50 -4.64 13.01
C GLU A 313 -27.01 -3.56 12.05
N LYS A 314 -26.69 -2.28 12.30
CA LYS A 314 -27.03 -1.18 11.37
C LYS A 314 -26.28 -1.28 10.05
N ILE A 315 -25.01 -1.68 10.09
CA ILE A 315 -24.20 -1.90 8.88
C ILE A 315 -24.78 -3.06 8.06
N VAL A 316 -25.10 -4.18 8.73
CA VAL A 316 -25.72 -5.34 8.07
C VAL A 316 -27.07 -4.96 7.45
N ALA A 317 -27.92 -4.24 8.17
CA ALA A 317 -29.21 -3.77 7.65
C ALA A 317 -29.04 -2.88 6.41
N ALA A 318 -28.09 -1.95 6.43
CA ALA A 318 -27.80 -1.10 5.26
C ALA A 318 -27.28 -1.92 4.06
N GLY A 319 -26.47 -2.95 4.31
CA GLY A 319 -26.03 -3.89 3.27
C GLY A 319 -27.18 -4.70 2.69
N ASP A 320 -28.09 -5.19 3.55
CA ASP A 320 -29.27 -5.95 3.15
C ASP A 320 -30.23 -5.11 2.29
N GLU A 321 -30.41 -3.83 2.62
CA GLU A 321 -31.27 -2.89 1.88
C GLU A 321 -30.86 -2.74 0.41
N ILE A 322 -29.57 -2.88 0.11
CA ILE A 322 -29.02 -2.80 -1.26
C ILE A 322 -28.64 -4.17 -1.83
N GLY A 323 -29.04 -5.26 -1.17
CA GLY A 323 -28.85 -6.63 -1.65
C GLY A 323 -27.39 -7.13 -1.60
N MET A 324 -26.52 -6.55 -0.77
CA MET A 324 -25.15 -7.04 -0.61
C MET A 324 -25.12 -8.41 0.06
N SER A 325 -24.26 -9.30 -0.45
CA SER A 325 -23.97 -10.57 0.23
C SER A 325 -23.33 -10.31 1.60
N ARG A 326 -23.85 -10.95 2.65
CA ARG A 326 -23.40 -10.81 4.06
C ARG A 326 -22.01 -11.41 4.36
N LYS A 327 -21.32 -11.90 3.33
CA LYS A 327 -19.91 -12.30 3.37
C LYS A 327 -19.07 -11.64 2.27
N SER A 328 -19.56 -10.55 1.68
CA SER A 328 -18.85 -9.87 0.59
C SER A 328 -17.73 -8.97 1.09
N GLY A 329 -16.63 -8.91 0.32
CA GLY A 329 -15.63 -7.85 0.46
C GLY A 329 -16.22 -6.45 0.21
N ASP A 330 -17.37 -6.35 -0.46
CA ASP A 330 -18.10 -5.10 -0.73
C ASP A 330 -18.58 -4.37 0.52
N TYR A 331 -18.56 -5.00 1.69
CA TYR A 331 -18.75 -4.29 2.97
C TYR A 331 -17.75 -3.12 3.14
N LYS A 332 -16.68 -3.07 2.34
CA LYS A 332 -15.80 -1.90 2.21
C LYS A 332 -16.53 -0.64 1.72
N LYS A 333 -17.57 -0.77 0.90
CA LYS A 333 -18.39 0.33 0.36
C LYS A 333 -19.30 0.94 1.43
N LEU A 334 -19.49 0.26 2.57
CA LEU A 334 -20.22 0.77 3.74
C LEU A 334 -19.32 1.58 4.70
N ASN A 335 -18.00 1.65 4.45
CA ASN A 335 -17.10 2.37 5.35
C ASN A 335 -17.41 3.87 5.43
N LEU A 336 -17.69 4.53 4.29
CA LEU A 336 -17.98 5.96 4.28
C LEU A 336 -19.22 6.36 5.11
N PRO A 337 -20.42 5.79 4.88
CA PRO A 337 -21.62 6.21 5.62
C PRO A 337 -21.53 5.94 7.12
N PHE A 338 -20.76 4.94 7.55
CA PHE A 338 -20.64 4.57 8.95
C PHE A 338 -19.37 5.11 9.64
N CYS A 339 -18.42 5.72 8.92
CA CYS A 339 -17.16 6.22 9.46
C CYS A 339 -17.33 7.07 10.72
N GLN A 340 -18.20 8.09 10.66
CA GLN A 340 -18.41 8.97 11.82
C GLN A 340 -19.08 8.25 12.99
N MET A 341 -19.92 7.25 12.73
CA MET A 341 -20.55 6.45 13.79
C MET A 341 -19.51 5.58 14.48
N ILE A 342 -18.58 4.98 13.73
CA ILE A 342 -17.46 4.20 14.27
C ILE A 342 -16.56 5.11 15.11
N LEU A 343 -16.22 6.32 14.62
CA LEU A 343 -15.42 7.29 15.37
C LEU A 343 -16.10 7.80 16.66
N ASN A 344 -17.43 7.70 16.74
CA ASN A 344 -18.24 8.13 17.88
C ASN A 344 -18.57 6.98 18.84
N GLU A 345 -18.07 5.76 18.59
CA GLU A 345 -18.20 4.66 19.55
C GLU A 345 -17.59 5.06 20.92
N PRO A 346 -18.11 4.54 22.04
CA PRO A 346 -17.54 4.78 23.36
C PRO A 346 -16.04 4.48 23.40
N GLN A 347 -15.28 5.27 24.16
CA GLN A 347 -13.82 5.15 24.22
C GLN A 347 -13.30 3.72 24.46
N PRO A 348 -13.89 2.88 25.35
CA PRO A 348 -13.45 1.49 25.51
C PRO A 348 -13.57 0.64 24.24
N ILE A 349 -14.55 0.95 23.37
CA ILE A 349 -14.73 0.28 22.08
C ILE A 349 -13.69 0.79 21.06
N ILE A 350 -13.41 2.09 21.04
CA ILE A 350 -12.32 2.65 20.24
C ILE A 350 -10.98 2.03 20.64
N ASP A 351 -10.71 1.92 21.93
CA ASP A 351 -9.46 1.39 22.47
C ASP A 351 -9.28 -0.08 22.07
N ARG A 352 -10.29 -0.95 22.23
CA ARG A 352 -10.17 -2.36 21.80
C ARG A 352 -9.95 -2.49 20.29
N ILE A 353 -10.60 -1.65 19.47
CA ILE A 353 -10.40 -1.64 18.01
C ILE A 353 -8.95 -1.28 17.69
N VAL A 354 -8.45 -0.19 18.26
CA VAL A 354 -7.10 0.32 18.00
C VAL A 354 -6.04 -0.66 18.51
N ASP A 355 -6.23 -1.25 19.69
CA ASP A 355 -5.28 -2.18 20.28
C ASP A 355 -5.21 -3.50 19.50
N GLU A 356 -6.34 -4.01 19.00
CA GLU A 356 -6.34 -5.21 18.16
C GLU A 356 -5.69 -4.94 16.79
N MET A 357 -6.00 -3.82 16.13
CA MET A 357 -5.33 -3.44 14.87
C MET A 357 -3.84 -3.22 15.08
N GLN A 358 -3.44 -2.60 16.20
CA GLN A 358 -2.04 -2.40 16.54
C GLN A 358 -1.34 -3.76 16.71
N SER A 359 -1.95 -4.70 17.44
CA SER A 359 -1.43 -6.06 17.62
C SER A 359 -1.18 -6.75 16.27
N TRP A 360 -2.12 -6.66 15.33
CA TRP A 360 -1.93 -7.20 13.98
C TRP A 360 -0.81 -6.49 13.21
N ALA A 361 -0.75 -5.17 13.24
CA ALA A 361 0.33 -4.42 12.61
C ALA A 361 1.71 -4.81 13.17
N GLU A 362 1.83 -5.00 14.49
CA GLU A 362 3.04 -5.52 15.14
C GLU A 362 3.42 -6.91 14.63
N ARG A 363 2.45 -7.83 14.50
CA ARG A 363 2.69 -9.18 13.96
C ARG A 363 3.19 -9.17 12.52
N PHE A 364 2.65 -8.29 11.67
CA PHE A 364 3.16 -8.13 10.31
C PHE A 364 4.56 -7.52 10.30
N ILE A 365 4.82 -6.48 11.11
CA ILE A 365 6.15 -5.87 11.26
C ILE A 365 7.17 -6.95 11.66
N ASP A 366 6.83 -7.83 12.59
CA ASP A 366 7.69 -8.93 13.06
C ASP A 366 7.92 -9.96 11.96
N ALA A 367 6.86 -10.44 11.31
CA ALA A 367 6.96 -11.39 10.19
C ALA A 367 7.83 -10.81 9.06
N PHE A 368 7.63 -9.53 8.75
CA PHE A 368 8.38 -8.79 7.74
C PHE A 368 9.81 -8.43 8.15
N GLY A 369 10.22 -8.71 9.40
CA GLY A 369 11.56 -8.41 9.88
C GLY A 369 11.85 -6.91 9.92
N ALA A 370 10.81 -6.08 10.09
CA ALA A 370 10.89 -4.63 9.97
C ALA A 370 11.12 -3.91 11.32
N GLU A 371 11.20 -4.64 12.43
CA GLU A 371 11.55 -4.07 13.74
C GLU A 371 12.91 -3.36 13.65
N GLY A 372 12.98 -2.12 14.16
CA GLY A 372 14.19 -1.28 14.08
C GLY A 372 14.43 -0.58 12.74
N SER A 373 13.62 -0.84 11.70
CA SER A 373 13.81 -0.22 10.37
C SER A 373 13.68 1.31 10.35
N ALA A 374 13.05 1.93 11.36
CA ALA A 374 13.02 3.39 11.48
C ALA A 374 14.41 4.01 11.68
N ASP A 375 15.30 3.32 12.41
CA ASP A 375 16.67 3.78 12.60
C ASP A 375 17.46 3.68 11.29
N ALA A 376 17.23 2.61 10.51
CA ALA A 376 17.83 2.44 9.19
C ALA A 376 17.37 3.54 8.22
N VAL A 377 16.10 3.96 8.28
CA VAL A 377 15.61 5.12 7.51
C VAL A 377 16.36 6.39 7.90
N ALA A 378 16.51 6.66 9.19
CA ALA A 378 17.25 7.83 9.66
C ALA A 378 18.73 7.77 9.25
N GLU A 379 19.34 6.59 9.24
CA GLU A 379 20.71 6.38 8.78
C GLU A 379 20.84 6.67 7.27
N VAL A 380 19.98 6.10 6.42
CA VAL A 380 19.95 6.38 4.98
C VAL A 380 19.82 7.88 4.72
N MET A 381 18.86 8.55 5.38
CA MET A 381 18.66 9.99 5.23
C MET A 381 19.85 10.80 5.74
N SER A 382 20.58 10.32 6.74
CA SER A 382 21.76 11.02 7.28
C SER A 382 22.90 11.14 6.25
N ARG A 383 23.01 10.18 5.32
CA ARG A 383 24.11 10.10 4.34
C ARG A 383 23.98 11.10 3.19
N ARG A 384 22.76 11.55 2.84
CA ARG A 384 22.56 12.56 1.80
C ARG A 384 22.79 13.99 2.33
N PRO A 385 23.24 14.94 1.50
CA PRO A 385 23.52 16.31 1.96
C PRO A 385 22.26 17.12 2.30
N ASP A 386 21.13 16.83 1.67
CA ASP A 386 19.89 17.61 1.79
C ASP A 386 18.64 16.71 1.84
N HIS A 387 17.47 17.27 1.49
CA HIS A 387 16.17 16.57 1.53
C HIS A 387 15.95 15.63 0.33
N ASN A 388 16.74 15.75 -0.74
CA ASN A 388 16.47 15.11 -2.01
C ASN A 388 16.78 13.60 -1.94
N ALA A 389 15.72 12.78 -2.01
CA ALA A 389 15.80 11.33 -1.98
C ALA A 389 15.80 10.69 -3.39
N SER A 390 15.99 11.47 -4.45
CA SER A 390 16.02 10.95 -5.82
C SER A 390 17.08 9.85 -5.96
N PRO A 391 16.76 8.76 -6.66
CA PRO A 391 17.65 7.62 -6.75
C PRO A 391 18.84 7.92 -7.66
N ASP A 392 20.05 7.58 -7.21
CA ASP A 392 21.25 7.56 -8.06
C ASP A 392 21.36 6.19 -8.76
N ARG A 393 20.67 6.05 -9.90
CA ARG A 393 20.63 4.81 -10.69
C ARG A 393 20.98 5.10 -12.15
N LYS A 394 21.72 4.17 -12.77
CA LYS A 394 22.17 4.31 -14.17
C LYS A 394 21.06 3.93 -15.14
N VAL A 395 21.03 4.60 -16.29
CA VAL A 395 20.31 4.14 -17.47
C VAL A 395 21.13 3.04 -18.15
N VAL A 396 20.55 1.85 -18.29
CA VAL A 396 21.23 0.64 -18.79
C VAL A 396 20.74 0.25 -20.19
N GLY A 397 19.45 0.45 -20.49
CA GLY A 397 18.83 0.09 -21.77
C GLY A 397 18.84 1.21 -22.82
N LYS A 398 18.57 0.87 -24.09
CA LYS A 398 18.38 1.85 -25.17
C LYS A 398 16.90 2.03 -25.45
N ARG A 399 16.46 3.28 -25.64
CA ARG A 399 15.05 3.59 -25.94
C ARG A 399 14.50 2.86 -27.17
N ALA A 400 15.35 2.59 -28.17
CA ALA A 400 14.99 1.89 -29.39
C ALA A 400 14.58 0.42 -29.16
N ASP A 401 14.93 -0.16 -28.01
CA ASP A 401 14.59 -1.55 -27.68
C ASP A 401 13.17 -1.68 -27.10
N TYR A 402 12.55 -0.56 -26.68
CA TYR A 402 11.26 -0.53 -25.99
C TYR A 402 10.20 0.20 -26.82
N THR A 403 9.73 -0.49 -27.86
CA THR A 403 8.72 -0.03 -28.81
C THR A 403 7.50 -0.94 -28.77
N ALA A 404 6.39 -0.51 -29.38
CA ALA A 404 5.19 -1.35 -29.53
C ALA A 404 5.50 -2.68 -30.27
N GLU A 405 6.48 -2.69 -31.17
CA GLU A 405 6.90 -3.88 -31.90
C GLU A 405 7.62 -4.90 -31.01
N ASN A 406 8.22 -4.47 -29.91
CA ASN A 406 8.95 -5.33 -28.98
C ASN A 406 8.18 -5.60 -27.67
N ALA A 407 6.96 -5.06 -27.54
CA ALA A 407 6.12 -5.30 -26.38
C ALA A 407 5.65 -6.78 -26.33
N PRO A 408 5.64 -7.45 -25.16
CA PRO A 408 5.29 -8.86 -25.03
C PRO A 408 3.85 -9.17 -25.44
N MET A 409 2.87 -8.39 -24.95
CA MET A 409 1.50 -8.42 -25.43
C MET A 409 1.26 -7.41 -26.54
N LYS A 410 0.71 -7.88 -27.66
CA LYS A 410 0.32 -7.07 -28.83
C LYS A 410 -1.15 -7.33 -29.13
N GLY A 411 -2.03 -6.37 -28.84
CA GLY A 411 -3.44 -6.45 -29.20
C GLY A 411 -4.25 -7.33 -28.25
N GLY A 412 -5.05 -6.69 -27.41
CA GLY A 412 -5.84 -7.37 -26.39
C GLY A 412 -6.73 -6.47 -25.55
N ASN A 413 -7.12 -5.27 -26.00
CA ASN A 413 -8.27 -4.62 -25.39
C ASN A 413 -9.55 -5.38 -25.81
N ASP A 414 -10.04 -6.28 -24.95
CA ASP A 414 -11.30 -6.99 -25.18
C ASP A 414 -12.53 -6.08 -25.00
N GLY A 415 -12.31 -4.79 -24.76
CA GLY A 415 -13.35 -3.76 -24.68
C GLY A 415 -14.26 -3.92 -23.45
N LYS A 416 -13.87 -4.75 -22.47
CA LYS A 416 -14.67 -4.96 -21.27
C LYS A 416 -14.35 -3.92 -20.21
N ASN A 417 -15.42 -3.37 -19.65
CA ASN A 417 -15.33 -2.49 -18.50
C ASN A 417 -15.28 -3.35 -17.22
N TYR A 418 -14.15 -3.33 -16.52
CA TYR A 418 -13.94 -4.03 -15.25
C TYR A 418 -14.05 -3.06 -14.06
N ASP A 419 -15.07 -2.20 -14.05
CA ASP A 419 -15.41 -1.32 -12.94
C ASP A 419 -16.14 -2.10 -11.81
N ASP A 420 -15.44 -2.93 -11.05
CA ASP A 420 -15.98 -3.59 -9.83
C ASP A 420 -15.14 -3.36 -8.56
#